data_AF-A0A817S2L3-F1
#
_entry.id   AF-A0A817S2L3-F1
#
_cell.length_a   1.000
_cell.length_b   1.000
_cell.length_c   1.000
_cell.angle_alpha   90.00
_cell.angle_beta   90.00
_cell.angle_gamma   90.00
#
_symmetry.space_group_name_H-M   'P 1'
#
loop_
_entity.id
_entity.type
_entity.pdbx_description
1 polymer ?
#
loop_
_entity_poly.entity_id
_entity_poly.type
_entity_poly.pdbx_seq_one_letter_code
_entity_poly.pdbx_strand_id
1 'polypeptide(L)'
;CIYPTYDYIHCLNDSIENITYSLCTKEFQSRRSSYYWLCNALDLYCPVQWEYDRLNLQYIVVSKRKIVKLIENNIVRVMVVLDPLKVTITNFPNERMTELAVLNFPVEESRGSHPIQFDSVMYIEKSDISENLTKDFKRLTPNQPCGLKHVALVITTQDIIRCVFNRTITLKEDKRES
;
A
#
# COMPACT_ATOMS: atom_id res chain seq x y z
N CYS A 1 25.04 34.50 5.16
CA CYS A 1 25.69 33.24 4.76
C CYS A 1 25.29 32.92 3.32
N ILE A 2 26.21 32.46 2.47
CA ILE A 2 25.97 32.11 1.05
C ILE A 2 26.05 30.58 0.93
N TYR A 3 25.11 29.96 0.21
CA TYR A 3 25.07 28.51 -0.02
C TYR A 3 25.11 28.21 -1.53
N PRO A 4 25.93 27.23 -1.97
CA PRO A 4 25.98 26.87 -3.38
C PRO A 4 24.77 26.03 -3.82
N THR A 5 24.48 26.05 -5.11
CA THR A 5 23.37 25.29 -5.72
C THR A 5 23.78 23.84 -6.02
N TYR A 6 22.79 22.97 -6.24
CA TYR A 6 23.03 21.56 -6.58
C TYR A 6 23.94 21.41 -7.81
N ASP A 7 23.68 22.16 -8.89
CA ASP A 7 24.44 22.05 -10.14
C ASP A 7 25.91 22.48 -9.98
N TYR A 8 26.21 23.33 -8.99
CA TYR A 8 27.57 23.73 -8.67
C TYR A 8 28.30 22.68 -7.82
N ILE A 9 27.64 22.12 -6.80
CA ILE A 9 28.28 21.20 -5.84
C ILE A 9 28.42 19.79 -6.42
N HIS A 10 27.45 19.33 -7.22
CA HIS A 10 27.38 17.93 -7.64
C HIS A 10 28.66 17.46 -8.37
N CYS A 11 29.10 18.20 -9.38
CA CYS A 11 30.32 17.87 -10.12
C CYS A 11 31.60 18.10 -9.32
N LEU A 12 31.61 19.09 -8.41
CA LEU A 12 32.73 19.36 -7.53
C LEU A 12 32.96 18.20 -6.56
N ASN A 13 31.90 17.72 -5.92
CA ASN A 13 31.98 16.60 -4.99
C ASN A 13 32.42 15.33 -5.72
N ASP A 14 31.82 15.00 -6.86
CA ASP A 14 32.20 13.81 -7.62
C ASP A 14 33.67 13.85 -8.07
N SER A 15 34.16 15.05 -8.44
CA SER A 15 35.56 15.25 -8.80
C SER A 15 36.50 15.09 -7.61
N ILE A 16 36.19 15.73 -6.47
CA ILE A 16 37.00 15.67 -5.23
C ILE A 16 37.04 14.25 -4.67
N GLU A 17 35.93 13.52 -4.73
CA GLU A 17 35.82 12.13 -4.28
C GLU A 17 36.38 11.12 -5.30
N ASN A 18 36.86 11.59 -6.46
CA ASN A 18 37.36 10.77 -7.56
C ASN A 18 36.37 9.68 -8.02
N ILE A 19 35.09 10.06 -8.12
CA ILE A 19 34.03 9.16 -8.60
C ILE A 19 34.28 8.83 -10.06
N THR A 20 34.31 7.55 -10.42
CA THR A 20 34.52 7.15 -11.82
C THR A 20 33.23 7.24 -12.66
N TYR A 21 32.11 6.80 -12.08
CA TYR A 21 30.80 6.78 -12.71
C TYR A 21 29.75 7.44 -11.81
N SER A 22 29.32 8.64 -12.18
CA SER A 22 28.25 9.37 -11.50
C SER A 22 26.90 8.94 -12.07
N LEU A 23 26.17 8.10 -11.32
CA LEU A 23 24.89 7.53 -11.74
C LEU A 23 23.73 8.39 -11.24
N CYS A 24 22.92 8.92 -12.16
CA CYS A 24 21.77 9.75 -11.83
C CYS A 24 20.54 9.36 -12.67
N THR A 25 19.41 9.99 -12.38
CA THR A 25 18.16 9.69 -13.08
C THR A 25 17.97 10.57 -14.32
N LYS A 26 17.19 10.12 -15.31
CA LYS A 26 16.99 10.88 -16.58
C LYS A 26 16.45 12.29 -16.42
N GLU A 27 15.84 12.65 -15.28
CA GLU A 27 15.44 14.04 -15.02
C GLU A 27 16.61 15.03 -15.03
N PHE A 28 17.84 14.55 -14.82
CA PHE A 28 19.04 15.38 -14.77
C PHE A 28 19.82 15.41 -16.10
N GLN A 29 19.30 14.77 -17.15
CA GLN A 29 19.96 14.70 -18.46
C GLN A 29 20.28 16.08 -19.06
N SER A 30 19.36 17.05 -18.92
CA SER A 30 19.58 18.42 -19.42
C SER A 30 20.71 19.16 -18.70
N ARG A 31 21.09 18.71 -17.49
CA ARG A 31 22.11 19.34 -16.64
C ARG A 31 23.52 18.83 -16.91
N ARG A 32 23.66 17.78 -17.73
CA ARG A 32 24.96 17.20 -18.06
C ARG A 32 25.88 18.20 -18.76
N SER A 33 25.33 19.06 -19.61
CA SER A 33 26.10 20.12 -20.28
C SER A 33 26.71 21.10 -19.28
N SER A 34 25.94 21.56 -18.30
CA SER A 34 26.44 22.42 -17.21
C SER A 34 27.43 21.71 -16.30
N TYR A 35 27.22 20.42 -16.03
CA TYR A 35 28.12 19.59 -15.22
C TYR A 35 29.52 19.55 -15.86
N TYR A 36 29.61 19.17 -17.14
CA TYR A 36 30.88 19.10 -17.85
C TYR A 36 31.52 20.46 -18.10
N TRP A 37 30.70 21.48 -18.39
CA TRP A 37 31.20 22.83 -18.54
C TRP A 37 31.93 23.30 -17.27
N LEU A 38 31.36 23.03 -16.09
CA LEU A 38 31.93 23.45 -14.82
C LEU A 38 33.23 22.69 -14.48
N CYS A 39 33.27 21.37 -14.72
CA CYS A 39 34.51 20.59 -14.58
C CYS A 39 35.64 21.13 -15.46
N ASN A 40 35.34 21.44 -16.72
CA ASN A 40 36.33 21.96 -17.68
C ASN A 40 36.77 23.38 -17.35
N ALA A 41 35.85 24.24 -16.92
CA ALA A 41 36.15 25.64 -16.58
C ALA A 41 37.07 25.76 -15.36
N LEU A 42 36.97 24.82 -14.43
CA LEU A 42 37.76 24.78 -13.19
C LEU A 42 38.97 23.84 -13.27
N ASP A 43 39.20 23.22 -14.43
CA ASP A 43 40.28 22.25 -14.67
C ASP A 43 40.30 21.10 -13.66
N LEU A 44 39.12 20.49 -13.45
CA LEU A 44 38.90 19.45 -12.46
C LEU A 44 38.86 18.05 -13.09
N TYR A 45 39.11 17.02 -12.28
CA TYR A 45 38.85 15.64 -12.68
C TYR A 45 37.39 15.49 -13.11
N CYS A 46 37.17 15.05 -14.35
CA CYS A 46 35.85 15.03 -14.98
C CYS A 46 35.27 13.60 -14.99
N PRO A 47 34.39 13.26 -14.03
CA PRO A 47 33.78 11.94 -13.93
C PRO A 47 32.74 11.71 -15.03
N VAL A 48 32.44 10.44 -15.35
CA VAL A 48 31.46 10.11 -16.39
C VAL A 48 30.06 10.06 -15.78
N GLN A 49 29.15 10.92 -16.25
CA GLN A 49 27.76 10.94 -15.81
C GLN A 49 26.91 10.02 -16.68
N TRP A 50 26.17 9.10 -16.05
CA TRP A 50 25.23 8.19 -16.72
C TRP A 50 23.83 8.32 -16.13
N GLU A 51 22.82 8.34 -17.01
CA GLU A 51 21.43 8.43 -16.61
C GLU A 51 20.66 7.12 -16.79
N TYR A 52 19.82 6.82 -15.81
CA TYR A 52 18.87 5.70 -15.86
C TYR A 52 17.44 6.16 -15.56
N ASP A 53 16.46 5.35 -15.96
CA ASP A 53 15.05 5.62 -15.65
C ASP A 53 14.72 5.29 -14.20
N ARG A 54 13.89 6.13 -13.56
CA ARG A 54 13.39 5.83 -12.22
C ARG A 54 12.38 4.69 -12.25
N LEU A 55 12.49 3.79 -11.28
CA LEU A 55 11.47 2.76 -11.05
C LEU A 55 10.21 3.40 -10.46
N ASN A 56 9.11 3.36 -11.21
CA ASN A 56 7.79 3.80 -10.75
C ASN A 56 6.98 2.59 -10.28
N LEU A 57 6.93 2.38 -8.96
CA LEU A 57 6.09 1.35 -8.33
C LEU A 57 4.62 1.81 -8.33
N GLN A 58 3.72 0.95 -8.81
CA GLN A 58 2.29 1.21 -8.75
C GLN A 58 1.77 1.05 -7.31
N TYR A 59 0.75 1.83 -6.95
CA TYR A 59 0.05 1.79 -5.64
C TYR A 59 0.87 2.18 -4.39
N ILE A 60 2.05 2.81 -4.56
CA ILE A 60 2.84 3.37 -3.44
C ILE A 60 2.98 4.89 -3.61
N VAL A 61 2.84 5.63 -2.51
CA VAL A 61 3.05 7.08 -2.48
C VAL A 61 4.47 7.38 -2.00
N VAL A 62 5.38 7.73 -2.91
CA VAL A 62 6.79 8.07 -2.61
C VAL A 62 7.03 9.58 -2.44
N SER A 63 6.04 10.41 -2.79
CA SER A 63 6.18 11.87 -2.72
C SER A 63 6.27 12.35 -1.28
N LYS A 64 7.42 12.93 -0.88
CA LYS A 64 7.64 13.51 0.45
C LYS A 64 6.53 14.49 0.87
N ARG A 65 6.06 15.35 -0.04
CA ARG A 65 4.95 16.29 0.23
C ARG A 65 3.66 15.54 0.60
N LYS A 66 3.33 14.47 -0.12
CA LYS A 66 2.14 13.66 0.16
C LYS A 66 2.30 12.86 1.45
N ILE A 67 3.49 12.30 1.71
CA ILE A 67 3.79 11.56 2.95
C ILE A 67 3.72 12.50 4.17
N VAL A 68 4.34 13.67 4.11
CA VAL A 68 4.27 14.68 5.18
C VAL A 68 2.82 15.08 5.42
N LYS A 69 2.03 15.28 4.37
CA LYS A 69 0.60 15.55 4.50
C LYS A 69 -0.15 14.38 5.16
N LEU A 70 0.18 13.12 4.87
CA LEU A 70 -0.42 11.95 5.54
C LEU A 70 -0.06 11.91 7.04
N ILE A 71 1.18 12.27 7.37
CA ILE A 71 1.69 12.34 8.76
C ILE A 71 1.04 13.51 9.52
N GLU A 72 1.03 14.71 8.95
CA GLU A 72 0.46 15.93 9.55
C GLU A 72 -1.05 15.81 9.77
N ASN A 73 -1.75 15.16 8.83
CA ASN A 73 -3.17 14.90 8.96
C ASN A 73 -3.49 13.63 9.76
N ASN A 74 -2.47 12.94 10.31
CA ASN A 74 -2.59 11.74 11.15
C ASN A 74 -3.53 10.65 10.58
N ILE A 75 -3.52 10.44 9.26
CA ILE A 75 -4.42 9.53 8.52
C ILE A 75 -3.90 8.08 8.66
N VAL A 76 -4.30 7.30 9.67
CA VAL A 76 -5.52 6.47 9.90
C VAL A 76 -5.33 5.02 9.41
N ARG A 77 -5.62 4.05 10.30
CA ARG A 77 -5.76 2.63 9.93
C ARG A 77 -7.07 2.45 9.17
N VAL A 78 -6.96 2.26 7.86
CA VAL A 78 -8.09 1.91 7.00
C VAL A 78 -7.98 0.46 6.54
N MET A 79 -9.11 -0.19 6.30
CA MET A 79 -9.14 -1.51 5.66
C MET A 79 -9.07 -1.30 4.14
N VAL A 80 -8.11 -1.98 3.50
CA VAL A 80 -7.95 -1.99 2.04
C VAL A 80 -7.78 -3.44 1.62
N VAL A 81 -8.47 -3.83 0.55
CA VAL A 81 -8.34 -5.13 -0.09
C VAL A 81 -7.65 -4.92 -1.45
N LEU A 82 -6.47 -5.51 -1.62
CA LEU A 82 -5.59 -5.36 -2.77
C LEU A 82 -5.94 -6.34 -3.89
N ASP A 83 -6.22 -7.62 -3.57
CA ASP A 83 -6.68 -8.63 -4.52
C ASP A 83 -8.13 -9.04 -4.16
N PRO A 84 -9.14 -8.31 -4.67
CA PRO A 84 -10.51 -8.41 -4.19
C PRO A 84 -11.16 -9.72 -4.62
N LEU A 85 -11.67 -10.46 -3.63
CA LEU A 85 -12.52 -11.59 -3.83
C LEU A 85 -13.93 -11.28 -3.33
N LYS A 86 -14.92 -11.36 -4.22
CA LYS A 86 -16.32 -11.08 -3.90
C LYS A 86 -16.88 -12.18 -3.01
N VAL A 87 -17.49 -11.76 -1.90
CA VAL A 87 -18.15 -12.60 -0.92
C VAL A 87 -19.60 -12.15 -0.75
N THR A 88 -20.52 -13.10 -0.68
CA THR A 88 -21.95 -12.85 -0.39
C THR A 88 -22.38 -13.67 0.82
N ILE A 89 -22.92 -13.00 1.84
CA ILE A 89 -23.48 -13.60 3.05
C ILE A 89 -24.96 -13.91 2.80
N THR A 90 -25.34 -15.19 2.82
CA THR A 90 -26.68 -15.65 2.41
C THR A 90 -27.77 -15.43 3.47
N ASN A 91 -27.40 -15.50 4.75
CA ASN A 91 -28.30 -15.37 5.89
C ASN A 91 -28.11 -14.05 6.65
N PHE A 92 -27.82 -12.98 5.91
CA PHE A 92 -27.57 -11.66 6.49
C PHE A 92 -28.82 -11.17 7.26
N PRO A 93 -28.71 -10.81 8.56
CA PRO A 93 -29.88 -10.56 9.42
C PRO A 93 -30.62 -9.25 9.09
N ASN A 94 -29.97 -8.32 8.39
CA ASN A 94 -30.51 -6.99 8.11
C ASN A 94 -30.82 -6.83 6.62
N GLU A 95 -32.04 -6.40 6.25
CA GLU A 95 -32.39 -6.08 4.85
C GLU A 95 -31.74 -4.76 4.36
N ARG A 96 -30.97 -4.07 5.22
CA ARG A 96 -30.35 -2.76 4.94
C ARG A 96 -28.88 -2.74 5.36
N MET A 97 -28.11 -1.88 4.70
CA MET A 97 -26.72 -1.57 5.06
C MET A 97 -26.63 -1.13 6.53
N THR A 98 -25.70 -1.74 7.26
CA THR A 98 -25.43 -1.42 8.67
C THR A 98 -24.22 -0.49 8.75
N GLU A 99 -24.36 0.64 9.44
CA GLU A 99 -23.25 1.56 9.68
C GLU A 99 -22.56 1.23 11.00
N LEU A 100 -21.26 0.99 10.95
CA LEU A 100 -20.44 0.60 12.11
C LEU A 100 -19.36 1.67 12.34
N ALA A 101 -19.27 2.19 13.56
CA ALA A 101 -18.22 3.11 13.94
C ALA A 101 -16.94 2.33 14.32
N VAL A 102 -15.89 2.46 13.52
CA VAL A 102 -14.58 1.85 13.75
C VAL A 102 -13.62 2.87 14.33
N LEU A 103 -13.04 2.55 15.48
CA LEU A 103 -12.00 3.38 16.10
C LEU A 103 -10.83 3.56 15.15
N ASN A 104 -10.37 4.80 15.01
CA ASN A 104 -9.17 5.11 14.22
C ASN A 104 -7.92 4.44 14.83
N PHE A 105 -7.90 4.27 16.16
CA PHE A 105 -6.81 3.68 16.94
C PHE A 105 -7.36 2.71 17.99
N PRO A 106 -6.91 1.44 18.04
CA PRO A 106 -7.50 0.42 18.93
C PRO A 106 -7.34 0.67 20.44
N VAL A 107 -6.36 1.48 20.84
CA VAL A 107 -5.99 1.69 22.25
C VAL A 107 -6.42 3.08 22.74
N GLU A 108 -6.72 4.01 21.83
CA GLU A 108 -7.00 5.42 22.17
C GLU A 108 -8.38 5.83 21.65
N GLU A 109 -9.43 5.60 22.44
CA GLU A 109 -10.81 5.98 22.12
C GLU A 109 -10.99 7.50 21.96
N SER A 110 -10.13 8.29 22.62
CA SER A 110 -10.12 9.77 22.54
C SER A 110 -9.78 10.31 21.15
N ARG A 111 -9.25 9.48 20.26
CA ARG A 111 -8.87 9.82 18.88
C ARG A 111 -10.01 9.62 17.86
N GLY A 112 -11.20 9.32 18.34
CA GLY A 112 -12.42 9.23 17.54
C GLY A 112 -12.53 7.96 16.68
N SER A 113 -13.63 7.88 15.95
CA SER A 113 -14.00 6.77 15.06
C SER A 113 -14.41 7.27 13.68
N HIS A 114 -14.38 6.37 12.70
CA HIS A 114 -14.95 6.59 11.37
C HIS A 114 -16.03 5.55 11.07
N PRO A 115 -17.11 5.93 10.37
CA PRO A 115 -18.13 4.97 9.98
C PRO A 115 -17.63 4.09 8.83
N ILE A 116 -18.02 2.82 8.87
CA ILE A 116 -17.88 1.84 7.78
C ILE A 116 -19.26 1.28 7.49
N GLN A 117 -19.59 1.15 6.20
CA GLN A 117 -20.80 0.49 5.76
C GLN A 117 -20.56 -1.01 5.60
N PHE A 118 -21.43 -1.80 6.20
CA PHE A 118 -21.40 -3.24 6.12
C PHE A 118 -22.70 -3.76 5.50
N ASP A 119 -22.56 -4.61 4.49
CA ASP A 119 -23.64 -5.16 3.67
C ASP A 119 -23.45 -6.67 3.50
N SER A 120 -24.50 -7.34 3.05
CA SER A 120 -24.52 -8.75 2.66
C SER A 120 -23.48 -9.10 1.59
N VAL A 121 -23.08 -8.14 0.76
CA VAL A 121 -22.03 -8.29 -0.26
C VAL A 121 -20.79 -7.50 0.17
N MET A 122 -19.65 -8.17 0.25
CA MET A 122 -18.39 -7.55 0.62
C MET A 122 -17.21 -8.13 -0.18
N TYR A 123 -16.03 -7.54 0.00
CA TYR A 123 -14.79 -8.01 -0.59
C TYR A 123 -13.79 -8.35 0.51
N ILE A 124 -13.07 -9.45 0.32
CA ILE A 124 -11.95 -9.87 1.18
C ILE A 124 -10.72 -10.15 0.31
N GLU A 125 -9.55 -10.19 0.92
CA GLU A 125 -8.33 -10.56 0.21
C GLU A 125 -8.44 -12.01 -0.27
N LYS A 126 -8.10 -12.23 -1.54
CA LYS A 126 -8.06 -13.58 -2.11
C LYS A 126 -7.11 -14.51 -1.35
N SER A 127 -6.02 -13.95 -0.80
CA SER A 127 -5.05 -14.69 0.03
C SER A 127 -5.59 -15.12 1.39
N ASP A 128 -6.72 -14.55 1.84
CA ASP A 128 -7.32 -14.89 3.12
C ASP A 128 -8.21 -16.12 3.06
N ILE A 129 -8.26 -16.78 1.90
CA ILE A 129 -8.94 -18.06 1.71
C ILE A 129 -7.95 -19.13 1.24
N SER A 130 -8.10 -20.31 1.83
CA SER A 130 -7.41 -21.51 1.40
C SER A 130 -8.35 -22.71 1.39
N GLU A 131 -8.24 -23.56 0.38
CA GLU A 131 -8.94 -24.86 0.35
C GLU A 131 -8.24 -25.88 1.24
N ASN A 132 -6.92 -25.75 1.40
CA ASN A 132 -6.10 -26.65 2.20
C ASN A 132 -5.90 -26.06 3.60
N LEU A 133 -6.26 -26.82 4.63
CA LEU A 133 -5.97 -26.48 6.01
C LEU A 133 -4.51 -26.83 6.32
N THR A 134 -3.68 -25.81 6.56
CA THR A 134 -2.35 -25.98 7.16
C THR A 134 -2.39 -25.54 8.61
N LYS A 135 -1.52 -26.10 9.47
CA LYS A 135 -1.49 -25.80 10.91
C LYS A 135 -1.31 -24.30 11.22
N ASP A 136 -0.70 -23.55 10.31
CA ASP A 136 -0.40 -22.13 10.48
C ASP A 136 -1.47 -21.20 9.87
N PHE A 137 -2.46 -21.74 9.14
CA PHE A 137 -3.45 -20.94 8.43
C PHE A 137 -4.69 -20.64 9.28
N LYS A 138 -4.75 -19.43 9.84
CA LYS A 138 -5.82 -18.98 10.76
C LYS A 138 -6.93 -18.15 10.09
N ARG A 139 -7.12 -18.32 8.78
CA ARG A 139 -8.08 -17.54 7.98
C ARG A 139 -9.17 -18.46 7.43
N LEU A 140 -9.96 -17.99 6.47
CA LEU A 140 -11.16 -18.70 6.04
C LEU A 140 -10.79 -19.95 5.22
N THR A 141 -11.34 -21.10 5.61
CA THR A 141 -11.27 -22.33 4.83
C THR A 141 -12.65 -22.99 4.79
N PRO A 142 -12.90 -23.99 3.92
CA PRO A 142 -14.17 -24.71 3.91
C PRO A 142 -14.58 -25.28 5.28
N ASN A 143 -13.58 -25.67 6.10
CA ASN A 143 -13.82 -26.33 7.39
C ASN A 143 -13.48 -25.44 8.61
N GLN A 144 -13.03 -24.19 8.39
CA GLN A 144 -12.62 -23.28 9.47
C GLN A 144 -13.37 -21.95 9.33
N PRO A 145 -14.20 -21.57 10.33
CA PRO A 145 -14.82 -20.25 10.35
C PRO A 145 -13.78 -19.14 10.56
N CYS A 146 -14.13 -17.94 10.11
CA CYS A 146 -13.31 -16.74 10.32
C CYS A 146 -14.16 -15.59 10.87
N GLY A 147 -13.61 -14.83 11.82
CA GLY A 147 -14.26 -13.64 12.35
C GLY A 147 -14.01 -12.43 11.47
N LEU A 148 -15.05 -11.66 11.17
CA LEU A 148 -14.91 -10.37 10.51
C LEU A 148 -14.48 -9.31 11.51
N LYS A 149 -13.41 -8.60 11.17
CA LYS A 149 -12.87 -7.53 12.00
C LYS A 149 -13.90 -6.42 12.15
N HIS A 150 -14.10 -5.92 13.37
CA HIS A 150 -15.03 -4.83 13.74
C HIS A 150 -16.53 -5.14 13.67
N VAL A 151 -16.92 -6.26 13.05
CA VAL A 151 -18.34 -6.57 12.77
C VAL A 151 -18.93 -7.54 13.80
N ALA A 152 -18.14 -8.10 14.71
CA ALA A 152 -18.57 -9.10 15.71
C ALA A 152 -19.36 -10.28 15.11
N LEU A 153 -19.10 -10.61 13.84
CA LEU A 153 -19.71 -11.73 13.13
C LEU A 153 -18.65 -12.77 12.78
N VAL A 154 -19.08 -14.03 12.83
CA VAL A 154 -18.29 -15.19 12.40
C VAL A 154 -18.94 -15.79 11.16
N ILE A 155 -18.14 -15.95 10.12
CA ILE A 155 -18.58 -16.46 8.81
C ILE A 155 -18.00 -17.85 8.56
N THR A 156 -18.82 -18.69 7.93
CA THR A 156 -18.47 -20.03 7.46
C THR A 156 -18.66 -20.13 5.95
N THR A 157 -17.84 -20.97 5.32
CA THR A 157 -17.95 -21.21 3.88
C THR A 157 -19.12 -22.12 3.59
N GLN A 158 -20.03 -21.68 2.72
CA GLN A 158 -21.14 -22.52 2.23
C GLN A 158 -20.78 -23.10 0.86
N ASP A 159 -20.57 -22.23 -0.13
CA ASP A 159 -20.27 -22.64 -1.50
C ASP A 159 -19.19 -21.75 -2.12
N ILE A 160 -18.30 -22.36 -2.90
CA ILE A 160 -17.27 -21.65 -3.68
C ILE A 160 -17.63 -21.77 -5.16
N ILE A 161 -18.09 -20.66 -5.75
CA ILE A 161 -18.47 -20.59 -7.16
C ILE A 161 -17.25 -20.16 -7.97
N ARG A 162 -16.82 -21.00 -8.91
CA ARG A 162 -15.72 -20.68 -9.83
C ARG A 162 -16.30 -20.30 -11.19
N CYS A 163 -16.21 -19.03 -11.55
CA CYS A 163 -16.50 -18.58 -12.91
C CYS A 163 -15.21 -18.57 -13.74
N VAL A 164 -15.37 -18.67 -15.06
CA VAL A 164 -14.25 -18.74 -16.03
C VAL A 164 -13.28 -17.55 -15.90
N PHE A 165 -13.77 -16.40 -15.43
CA PHE A 165 -12.98 -15.17 -15.27
C PHE A 165 -12.67 -14.78 -13.81
N ASN A 166 -13.49 -15.18 -12.83
CA ASN A 166 -13.35 -14.78 -11.42
C ASN A 166 -13.84 -15.88 -10.48
N ARG A 167 -13.29 -15.95 -9.26
CA ARG A 167 -13.86 -16.74 -8.17
C ARG A 167 -14.83 -15.86 -7.39
N THR A 168 -15.99 -16.39 -7.01
CA THR A 168 -16.96 -15.73 -6.14
C THR A 168 -17.36 -16.70 -5.04
N ILE A 169 -17.48 -16.24 -3.80
CA ILE A 169 -17.74 -17.13 -2.68
C ILE A 169 -19.04 -16.75 -1.98
N THR A 170 -19.80 -17.78 -1.65
CA THR A 170 -21.04 -17.70 -0.91
C THR A 170 -20.77 -18.20 0.51
N LEU A 171 -20.99 -17.33 1.49
CA LEU A 171 -20.77 -17.61 2.89
C LEU A 171 -22.08 -17.58 3.66
N LYS A 172 -22.07 -18.25 4.82
CA LYS A 172 -23.16 -18.24 5.78
C LYS A 172 -22.61 -17.84 7.14
N GLU A 173 -23.30 -16.95 7.85
CA GLU A 173 -23.03 -16.61 9.25
C GLU A 173 -23.24 -17.85 10.13
N ASP A 174 -22.25 -18.16 10.96
CA ASP A 174 -22.29 -19.26 11.93
C ASP A 174 -23.09 -18.81 13.15
N LYS A 175 -24.39 -19.15 13.18
CA LYS A 175 -25.23 -18.94 14.36
C LYS A 175 -24.85 -19.94 15.44
N ARG A 176 -23.78 -19.66 16.17
CA ARG A 176 -23.56 -20.30 17.48
C ARG A 176 -24.50 -19.61 18.45
N GLU A 177 -25.58 -20.30 18.82
CA GLU A 177 -26.37 -19.93 19.99
C GLU A 177 -25.39 -19.79 21.18
N SER A 178 -25.50 -18.66 21.85
CA SER A 178 -24.74 -18.28 23.05
C SER A 178 -24.82 -19.32 24.15
#